data_AF-A0A1Y5FUJ0-F1
#
_entry.id   AF-A0A1Y5FUJ0-F1
#
_cell.length_a   1.000
_cell.length_b   1.000
_cell.length_c   1.000
_cell.angle_alpha   90.00
_cell.angle_beta   90.00
_cell.angle_gamma   90.00
#
_symmetry.space_group_name_H-M   'P 1'
#
loop_
_entity.id
_entity.type
_entity.pdbx_description
1 polymer ?
#
loop_
_entity_poly.entity_id
_entity_poly.type
_entity_poly.pdbx_seq_one_letter_code
_entity_poly.pdbx_strand_id
1 'polypeptide(L)'
;MNSQVTPEIGGQQMAVMNFPGVRLAVPLVEVHSLVSVFDLDESAANTSMLAQVEVDGQLLPAIGFDAELCTLSALPDDYRVCANLGSGNPMLGIICQSIDTLKQSIREQVLPECMLTKASFIKGLALNDGEVLLCTNLSALVEYISAADKLGDGFLSASLELS
;
A
#
# COMPACT_ATOMS: atom_id res chain seq x y z
N MET A 1 6.91 23.07 -38.52
CA MET A 1 6.47 23.11 -37.11
C MET A 1 7.26 22.05 -36.37
N ASN A 2 8.33 22.45 -35.69
CA ASN A 2 9.17 21.53 -34.92
C ASN A 2 8.59 21.45 -33.51
N SER A 3 7.84 20.39 -33.23
CA SER A 3 7.48 20.04 -31.86
C SER A 3 8.75 19.56 -31.17
N GLN A 4 9.35 20.44 -30.38
CA GLN A 4 10.38 20.07 -29.41
C GLN A 4 9.71 19.11 -28.42
N VAL A 5 10.12 17.85 -28.46
CA VAL A 5 9.84 16.90 -27.39
C VAL A 5 10.76 17.30 -26.24
N THR A 6 10.24 18.10 -25.33
CA THR A 6 10.86 18.30 -24.03
C THR A 6 10.95 16.94 -23.35
N PRO A 7 12.12 16.50 -22.86
CA PRO A 7 12.16 15.30 -22.04
C PRO A 7 11.35 15.58 -20.76
N GLU A 8 10.21 14.92 -20.62
CA GLU A 8 9.33 15.08 -19.46
C GLU A 8 9.96 14.38 -18.24
N ILE A 9 10.75 15.14 -17.50
CA ILE A 9 11.30 14.74 -16.20
C ILE A 9 10.22 15.02 -15.16
N GLY A 10 9.47 13.99 -14.71
CA GLY A 10 8.54 14.18 -13.59
C GLY A 10 7.50 13.10 -13.31
N GLY A 11 7.38 12.07 -14.15
CA GLY A 11 6.49 10.94 -13.87
C GLY A 11 7.18 9.83 -13.07
N GLN A 12 6.45 9.20 -12.15
CA GLN A 12 6.93 8.03 -11.40
C GLN A 12 6.28 6.75 -11.92
N GLN A 13 7.05 5.65 -11.97
CA GLN A 13 6.48 4.32 -12.21
C GLN A 13 5.74 3.85 -10.96
N MET A 14 4.52 3.37 -11.15
CA MET A 14 3.65 2.96 -10.05
C MET A 14 3.22 1.51 -10.21
N ALA A 15 3.06 0.84 -9.08
CA ALA A 15 2.27 -0.37 -8.98
C ALA A 15 0.88 -0.01 -8.48
N VAL A 16 -0.16 -0.67 -8.99
CA VAL A 16 -1.56 -0.44 -8.64
C VAL A 16 -2.10 -1.70 -7.99
N MET A 17 -2.38 -1.60 -6.69
CA MET A 17 -3.10 -2.61 -5.93
C MET A 17 -4.60 -2.40 -6.14
N ASN A 18 -5.30 -3.45 -6.56
CA ASN A 18 -6.72 -3.43 -6.82
C ASN A 18 -7.48 -3.96 -5.59
N PHE A 19 -8.47 -3.19 -5.15
CA PHE A 19 -9.42 -3.49 -4.09
C PHE A 19 -10.84 -3.38 -4.66
N PRO A 20 -11.88 -3.86 -3.95
CA PRO A 20 -13.25 -3.71 -4.40
C PRO A 20 -13.61 -2.23 -4.65
N GLY A 21 -13.76 -1.84 -5.92
CA GLY A 21 -14.13 -0.48 -6.33
C GLY A 21 -13.04 0.58 -6.17
N VAL A 22 -11.83 0.22 -5.73
CA VAL A 22 -10.74 1.17 -5.45
C VAL A 22 -9.42 0.68 -6.04
N ARG A 23 -8.68 1.61 -6.64
CA ARG A 23 -7.33 1.36 -7.19
C ARG A 23 -6.32 2.23 -6.45
N LEU A 24 -5.45 1.59 -5.70
CA LEU A 24 -4.44 2.25 -4.88
C LEU A 24 -3.07 2.13 -5.56
N ALA A 25 -2.51 3.25 -5.97
CA ALA A 25 -1.20 3.34 -6.58
C ALA A 25 -0.12 3.63 -5.53
N VAL A 26 0.97 2.86 -5.60
CA VAL A 26 2.20 3.07 -4.82
C VAL A 26 3.40 3.19 -5.77
N PRO A 27 4.45 3.92 -5.39
CA PRO A 27 5.74 3.88 -6.07
C PRO A 27 6.19 2.44 -6.35
N LEU A 28 6.49 2.12 -7.61
CA LEU A 28 6.98 0.79 -7.96
C LEU A 28 8.29 0.45 -7.22
N VAL A 29 9.14 1.46 -6.98
CA VAL A 29 10.40 1.32 -6.22
C VAL A 29 10.18 0.92 -4.76
N GLU A 30 8.98 1.12 -4.21
CA GLU A 30 8.63 0.68 -2.86
C GLU A 30 8.12 -0.77 -2.85
N VAL A 31 7.74 -1.36 -3.98
CA VAL A 31 7.33 -2.76 -4.04
C VAL A 31 8.57 -3.65 -4.09
N HIS A 32 8.85 -4.34 -2.99
CA HIS A 32 10.02 -5.21 -2.85
C HIS A 32 9.76 -6.62 -3.37
N SER A 33 8.62 -7.21 -3.01
CA SER A 33 8.25 -8.56 -3.45
C SER A 33 6.75 -8.76 -3.46
N LEU A 34 6.29 -9.81 -4.16
CA LEU A 34 4.90 -10.25 -4.19
C LEU A 34 4.83 -11.69 -3.69
N VAL A 35 3.86 -11.97 -2.83
CA VAL A 35 3.61 -13.31 -2.26
C VAL A 35 2.14 -13.67 -2.45
N SER A 36 1.83 -14.96 -2.59
CA SER A 36 0.44 -15.40 -2.64
C SER A 36 -0.19 -15.36 -1.25
N VAL A 37 -1.48 -15.04 -1.17
CA VAL A 37 -2.20 -15.12 0.12
C VAL A 37 -2.20 -16.51 0.74
N PHE A 38 -2.03 -17.56 -0.07
CA PHE A 38 -1.97 -18.94 0.42
C PHE A 38 -0.67 -19.26 1.18
N ASP A 39 0.36 -18.44 1.02
CA ASP A 39 1.65 -18.60 1.70
C ASP A 39 1.71 -17.75 3.00
N LEU A 40 0.61 -17.11 3.38
CA LEU A 40 0.54 -16.28 4.58
C LEU A 40 0.29 -17.13 5.83
N ASP A 41 0.90 -16.71 6.94
CA ASP A 41 0.68 -17.31 8.26
C ASP A 41 -0.37 -16.49 9.04
N GLU A 42 -1.59 -17.03 9.13
CA GLU A 42 -2.69 -16.44 9.88
C GLU A 42 -2.62 -16.69 11.40
N SER A 43 -1.65 -17.47 11.89
CA SER A 43 -1.58 -17.84 13.32
C SER A 43 -1.38 -16.65 14.26
N ALA A 44 -0.82 -15.55 13.75
CA ALA A 44 -0.59 -14.31 14.49
C ALA A 44 -1.68 -13.23 14.24
N ALA A 45 -2.73 -13.54 13.47
CA ALA A 45 -3.76 -12.58 13.09
C ALA A 45 -4.41 -11.91 14.31
N ASN A 46 -4.69 -10.61 14.17
CA ASN A 46 -5.35 -9.79 15.18
C ASN A 46 -6.29 -8.75 14.52
N THR A 47 -6.79 -7.79 15.28
CA THR A 47 -7.79 -6.81 14.80
C THR A 47 -7.32 -5.96 13.62
N SER A 48 -6.02 -5.66 13.51
CA SER A 48 -5.45 -4.79 12.47
C SER A 48 -4.55 -5.54 11.47
N MET A 49 -4.07 -6.73 11.85
CA MET A 49 -3.19 -7.58 11.04
C MET A 49 -3.89 -8.87 10.68
N LEU A 50 -4.02 -9.12 9.38
CA LEU A 50 -4.69 -10.31 8.88
C LEU A 50 -3.80 -11.54 8.92
N ALA A 51 -2.50 -11.36 8.69
CA ALA A 51 -1.54 -12.46 8.67
C ALA A 51 -0.10 -11.93 8.80
N GLN A 52 0.86 -12.85 8.82
CA GLN A 52 2.27 -12.56 8.62
C GLN A 52 2.78 -13.17 7.31
N VAL A 53 3.81 -12.54 6.76
CA VAL A 53 4.52 -13.05 5.58
C VAL A 53 6.01 -13.05 5.84
N GLU A 54 6.68 -14.16 5.53
CA GLU A 54 8.13 -14.23 5.60
C GLU A 54 8.73 -13.74 4.28
N VAL A 55 9.56 -12.69 4.37
CA VAL A 55 10.29 -12.13 3.23
C VAL A 55 11.74 -11.96 3.64
N ASP A 56 12.65 -12.59 2.90
CA ASP A 56 14.09 -12.55 3.16
C ASP A 56 14.47 -12.89 4.63
N GLY A 57 13.73 -13.83 5.23
CA GLY A 57 13.95 -14.26 6.63
C GLY A 57 13.39 -13.28 7.68
N GLN A 58 12.62 -12.27 7.27
CA GLN A 58 11.92 -11.35 8.16
C GLN A 58 10.41 -11.60 8.12
N LEU A 59 9.79 -11.68 9.30
CA LEU A 59 8.33 -11.75 9.43
C LEU A 59 7.75 -10.34 9.37
N LEU A 60 6.93 -10.11 8.35
CA LEU A 60 6.29 -8.84 8.09
C LEU A 60 4.80 -8.92 8.41
N PRO A 61 4.22 -7.85 8.94
CA PRO A 61 2.78 -7.79 9.10
C PRO A 61 2.10 -7.65 7.74
N ALA A 62 1.04 -8.43 7.50
CA ALA A 62 0.22 -8.34 6.32
C ALA A 62 -1.17 -7.79 6.67
N ILE A 63 -1.55 -6.70 6.01
CA ILE A 63 -2.77 -5.93 6.31
C ILE A 63 -3.62 -5.83 5.04
N GLY A 64 -4.93 -5.98 5.19
CA GLY A 64 -5.89 -5.75 4.12
C GLY A 64 -6.73 -4.51 4.36
N PHE A 65 -7.22 -3.91 3.28
CA PHE A 65 -8.17 -2.79 3.34
C PHE A 65 -9.46 -3.14 2.62
N ASP A 66 -10.59 -2.59 3.06
CA ASP A 66 -11.86 -2.68 2.36
C ASP A 66 -12.02 -1.60 1.27
N ALA A 67 -13.23 -1.53 0.67
CA ALA A 67 -13.57 -0.54 -0.35
C ALA A 67 -13.55 0.92 0.16
N GLU A 68 -13.64 1.13 1.47
CA GLU A 68 -13.57 2.44 2.11
C GLU A 68 -12.16 2.75 2.63
N LEU A 69 -11.20 1.86 2.34
CA LEU A 69 -9.82 1.91 2.81
C LEU A 69 -9.67 1.79 4.34
N CYS A 70 -10.64 1.18 5.01
CA CYS A 70 -10.53 0.78 6.42
C CYS A 70 -9.81 -0.57 6.53
N THR A 71 -9.06 -0.77 7.62
CA THR A 71 -8.37 -2.04 7.87
C THR A 71 -9.37 -3.16 8.11
N LEU A 72 -9.09 -4.30 7.48
CA LEU A 72 -9.90 -5.51 7.62
C LEU A 72 -9.48 -6.34 8.83
N SER A 73 -10.45 -6.99 9.47
CA SER A 73 -10.24 -7.96 10.55
C SER A 73 -10.34 -9.42 10.08
N ALA A 74 -10.77 -9.65 8.84
CA ALA A 74 -10.79 -10.95 8.19
C ALA A 74 -10.44 -10.82 6.70
N LEU A 75 -9.77 -11.84 6.15
CA LEU A 75 -9.35 -11.85 4.75
C LEU A 75 -10.54 -12.14 3.82
N PRO A 76 -10.84 -11.28 2.84
CA PRO A 76 -11.92 -11.53 1.88
C PRO A 76 -11.57 -12.63 0.88
N ASP A 77 -12.59 -13.37 0.46
CA ASP A 77 -12.51 -14.51 -0.46
C ASP A 77 -11.98 -14.16 -1.85
N ASP A 78 -11.85 -12.89 -2.23
CA ASP A 78 -11.37 -12.41 -3.53
C ASP A 78 -9.95 -11.84 -3.48
N TYR A 79 -9.32 -11.82 -2.31
CA TYR A 79 -7.95 -11.30 -2.13
C TYR A 79 -6.96 -12.42 -2.45
N ARG A 80 -5.92 -12.12 -3.23
CA ARG A 80 -5.04 -13.16 -3.81
C ARG A 80 -3.55 -12.86 -3.68
N VAL A 81 -3.18 -11.60 -3.51
CA VAL A 81 -1.78 -11.16 -3.54
C VAL A 81 -1.47 -10.34 -2.30
N CYS A 82 -0.33 -10.62 -1.68
CA CYS A 82 0.31 -9.75 -0.70
C CYS A 82 1.46 -9.00 -1.38
N ALA A 83 1.34 -7.68 -1.49
CA ALA A 83 2.39 -6.81 -1.98
C ALA A 83 3.24 -6.32 -0.81
N ASN A 84 4.50 -6.72 -0.78
CA ASN A 84 5.42 -6.37 0.29
C ASN A 84 6.15 -5.08 -0.07
N LEU A 85 5.96 -4.08 0.76
CA LEU A 85 6.45 -2.72 0.58
C LEU A 85 7.67 -2.46 1.48
N GLY A 86 8.66 -1.76 0.94
CA GLY A 86 9.92 -1.40 1.60
C GLY A 86 11.02 -2.44 1.39
N SER A 87 12.27 -1.99 1.41
CA SER A 87 13.47 -2.85 1.24
C SER A 87 14.36 -2.85 2.50
N GLY A 88 13.75 -2.68 3.67
CA GLY A 88 14.39 -2.50 4.98
C GLY A 88 13.39 -1.93 5.99
N ASN A 89 13.78 -1.68 7.24
CA ASN A 89 12.84 -1.21 8.26
C ASN A 89 12.39 0.25 7.99
N PRO A 90 11.07 0.55 7.83
CA PRO A 90 9.91 -0.34 7.97
C PRO A 90 9.55 -1.12 6.70
N MET A 91 9.08 -2.35 6.87
CA MET A 91 8.49 -3.16 5.80
C MET A 91 7.05 -3.55 6.17
N LEU A 92 6.19 -3.67 5.16
CA LEU A 92 4.76 -3.95 5.36
C LEU A 92 4.19 -4.74 4.19
N GLY A 93 3.41 -5.78 4.48
CA GLY A 93 2.60 -6.49 3.49
C GLY A 93 1.22 -5.87 3.33
N ILE A 94 0.80 -5.58 2.10
CA ILE A 94 -0.56 -5.15 1.77
C ILE A 94 -1.26 -6.24 0.97
N ILE A 95 -2.34 -6.78 1.52
CA ILE A 95 -3.14 -7.81 0.87
C ILE A 95 -4.21 -7.17 0.00
N CYS A 96 -4.29 -7.58 -1.27
CA CYS A 96 -5.19 -7.04 -2.28
C CYS A 96 -5.70 -8.13 -3.25
N GLN A 97 -6.67 -7.78 -4.09
CA GLN A 97 -7.23 -8.70 -5.11
C GLN A 97 -6.19 -9.03 -6.19
N SER A 98 -5.45 -8.02 -6.64
CA SER A 98 -4.41 -8.13 -7.66
C SER A 98 -3.52 -6.90 -7.63
N ILE A 99 -2.35 -6.99 -8.27
CA ILE A 99 -1.46 -5.86 -8.47
C ILE A 99 -1.01 -5.78 -9.93
N ASP A 100 -1.07 -4.57 -10.48
CA ASP A 100 -0.63 -4.27 -11.84
C ASP A 100 0.55 -3.30 -11.81
N THR A 101 1.51 -3.44 -12.72
CA THR A 101 2.52 -2.40 -12.94
C THR A 101 2.07 -1.50 -14.07
N LEU A 102 2.02 -0.18 -13.84
CA LEU A 102 1.69 0.77 -14.89
C LEU A 102 2.84 0.85 -15.91
N LYS A 103 2.49 0.74 -17.19
CA LYS A 103 3.46 0.83 -18.29
C LYS A 103 4.00 2.24 -18.49
N GLN A 104 3.20 3.24 -18.16
CA GLN A 104 3.55 4.65 -18.28
C GLN A 104 3.75 5.25 -16.90
N SER A 105 4.71 6.14 -16.79
CA SER A 105 4.85 6.95 -15.59
C SER A 105 3.64 7.87 -15.46
N ILE A 106 3.06 7.91 -14.26
CA ILE A 106 1.92 8.80 -13.98
C ILE A 106 2.37 10.02 -13.20
N ARG A 107 1.61 11.10 -13.32
CA ARG A 107 1.81 12.32 -12.55
C ARG A 107 0.76 12.39 -11.44
N GLU A 108 1.24 12.36 -10.21
CA GLU A 108 0.41 12.59 -9.04
C GLU A 108 0.02 14.07 -8.95
N GLN A 109 -1.26 14.30 -8.68
CA GLN A 109 -1.85 15.59 -8.33
C GLN A 109 -2.14 15.63 -6.84
N VAL A 110 -1.93 16.80 -6.24
CA VAL A 110 -2.19 17.03 -4.81
C VAL A 110 -3.68 16.85 -4.53
N LEU A 111 -4.00 16.26 -3.37
CA LEU A 111 -5.37 16.12 -2.92
C LEU A 111 -6.06 17.49 -2.76
N PRO A 112 -7.33 17.62 -3.19
CA PRO A 112 -8.16 18.77 -2.85
C PRO A 112 -8.28 18.96 -1.34
N GLU A 113 -8.42 20.21 -0.88
CA GLU A 113 -8.49 20.53 0.56
C GLU A 113 -9.60 19.77 1.30
N CYS A 114 -10.74 19.53 0.64
CA CYS A 114 -11.86 18.79 1.22
C CYS A 114 -11.57 17.30 1.46
N MET A 115 -10.51 16.75 0.85
CA MET A 115 -10.05 15.37 1.04
C MET A 115 -8.85 15.26 1.98
N LEU A 116 -8.28 16.39 2.42
CA LEU A 116 -7.15 16.39 3.34
C LEU A 116 -7.64 16.04 4.75
N THR A 117 -7.50 14.77 5.13
CA THR A 117 -7.76 14.31 6.49
C THR A 117 -6.48 13.71 7.08
N LYS A 118 -6.25 13.93 8.38
CA LYS A 118 -5.12 13.29 9.09
C LYS A 118 -5.30 11.79 9.28
N ALA A 119 -6.51 11.29 9.01
CA ALA A 119 -6.88 9.89 9.15
C ALA A 119 -6.89 9.17 7.79
N SER A 120 -6.14 9.66 6.80
CA SER A 120 -6.03 9.03 5.49
C SER A 120 -4.57 8.85 5.11
N PHE A 121 -4.25 7.68 4.56
CA PHE A 121 -2.96 7.41 3.95
C PHE A 121 -2.89 7.86 2.48
N ILE A 122 -4.00 8.34 1.89
CA ILE A 122 -3.98 8.88 0.53
C ILE A 122 -3.25 10.23 0.55
N LYS A 123 -2.29 10.41 -0.38
CA LYS A 123 -1.47 11.62 -0.51
C LYS A 123 -1.75 12.39 -1.79
N GLY A 124 -2.28 11.72 -2.81
CA GLY A 124 -2.60 12.34 -4.07
C GLY A 124 -3.58 11.53 -4.90
N LEU A 125 -3.86 12.06 -6.08
CA LEU A 125 -4.68 11.43 -7.11
C LEU A 125 -3.89 11.40 -8.41
N ALA A 126 -4.04 10.36 -9.19
CA ALA A 126 -3.52 10.34 -10.56
C ALA A 126 -4.60 9.87 -11.53
N LEU A 127 -4.45 10.24 -12.80
CA LEU A 127 -5.30 9.77 -13.88
C LEU A 127 -4.51 8.80 -14.75
N ASN A 128 -5.03 7.60 -14.95
CA ASN A 128 -4.48 6.63 -15.88
C ASN A 128 -5.60 6.04 -16.75
N ASP A 129 -5.49 6.16 -18.07
CA ASP A 129 -6.47 5.64 -19.03
C ASP A 129 -7.93 6.06 -18.75
N GLY A 130 -8.13 7.26 -18.19
CA GLY A 130 -9.46 7.78 -17.84
C GLY A 130 -9.99 7.34 -16.47
N GLU A 131 -9.22 6.54 -15.73
CA GLU A 131 -9.54 6.10 -14.38
C GLU A 131 -8.73 6.87 -13.33
N VAL A 132 -9.37 7.16 -12.20
CA VAL A 132 -8.75 7.82 -11.06
C VAL A 132 -8.05 6.77 -10.20
N LEU A 133 -6.77 7.00 -9.92
CA LEU A 133 -5.96 6.23 -8.99
C LEU A 133 -5.79 7.04 -7.71
N LEU A 134 -5.93 6.38 -6.56
CA LEU A 134 -5.56 6.96 -5.27
C LEU A 134 -4.07 6.73 -5.05
N CYS A 135 -3.28 7.77 -4.83
CA CYS A 135 -1.83 7.62 -4.62
C CYS A 135 -1.49 7.60 -3.13
N THR A 136 -0.60 6.69 -2.75
CA THR A 136 0.00 6.62 -1.41
C THR A 136 1.47 6.23 -1.50
N ASN A 137 2.13 6.12 -0.35
CA ASN A 137 3.48 5.58 -0.21
C ASN A 137 3.60 4.82 1.13
N LEU A 138 4.68 4.07 1.27
CA LEU A 138 4.98 3.26 2.45
C LEU A 138 4.92 4.09 3.74
N SER A 139 5.53 5.28 3.76
CA SER A 139 5.55 6.14 4.95
C SER A 139 4.15 6.54 5.41
N ALA A 140 3.27 6.86 4.47
CA ALA A 140 1.87 7.21 4.74
C ALA A 140 1.07 6.03 5.29
N LEU A 141 1.27 4.84 4.72
CA LEU A 141 0.65 3.60 5.18
C LEU A 141 1.10 3.26 6.61
N VAL A 142 2.41 3.27 6.86
CA VAL A 142 2.97 3.01 8.19
C VAL A 142 2.44 4.00 9.21
N GLU A 143 2.39 5.31 8.89
CA GLU A 143 1.84 6.33 9.79
C GLU A 143 0.35 6.07 10.10
N TYR A 144 -0.46 5.72 9.10
CA TYR A 144 -1.87 5.43 9.26
C TYR A 144 -2.11 4.21 10.15
N ILE A 145 -1.41 3.11 9.90
CA ILE A 145 -1.50 1.87 10.68
C ILE A 145 -1.03 2.11 12.11
N SER A 146 0.10 2.81 12.29
CA SER A 146 0.60 3.22 13.61
C SER A 146 -0.44 3.98 14.42
N ALA A 147 -1.19 4.87 13.76
CA ALA A 147 -2.19 5.69 14.40
C ALA A 147 -3.45 4.87 14.77
N ALA A 148 -3.84 3.93 13.91
CA ALA A 148 -4.94 3.00 14.17
C ALA A 148 -4.63 2.08 15.37
N ASP A 149 -3.41 1.54 15.45
CA ASP A 149 -3.00 0.65 16.55
C ASP A 149 -2.77 1.39 17.87
N LYS A 150 -2.41 2.67 17.85
CA LYS A 150 -2.39 3.49 19.07
C LYS A 150 -3.79 3.75 19.63
N LEU A 151 -4.82 3.61 18.79
CA LEU A 151 -6.22 3.68 19.20
C LEU A 151 -6.74 2.32 19.70
N GLY A 152 -6.08 1.22 19.34
CA GLY A 152 -6.37 -0.15 19.77
C GLY A 152 -5.10 -0.93 20.10
N ASP A 153 -4.51 -0.68 21.28
CA ASP A 153 -3.42 -1.46 21.90
C ASP A 153 -2.34 -2.08 20.97
N GLY A 154 -1.47 -1.24 20.39
CA GLY A 154 -0.01 -1.44 20.39
C GLY A 154 0.61 -2.51 19.48
N PHE A 155 0.61 -2.31 18.16
CA PHE A 155 1.23 -3.21 17.17
C PHE A 155 2.71 -2.93 16.86
N LEU A 156 3.13 -1.66 16.79
CA LEU A 156 4.46 -1.29 16.31
C LEU A 156 5.55 -1.24 17.38
N SER A 157 5.22 -1.64 18.60
CA SER A 157 6.18 -1.65 19.73
C SER A 157 7.20 -2.78 19.62
N ALA A 158 6.92 -3.85 18.87
CA ALA A 158 7.73 -5.07 18.90
C ALA A 158 8.97 -5.04 17.98
N SER A 159 9.03 -4.16 16.98
CA SER A 159 10.19 -4.09 16.06
C SER A 159 11.30 -3.14 16.50
N LEU A 160 11.18 -2.52 17.69
CA LEU A 160 12.15 -1.54 18.22
C LEU A 160 13.06 -2.08 19.35
N GLU A 161 12.90 -3.33 19.78
CA GLU A 161 13.63 -3.88 20.94
C GLU A 161 14.71 -4.92 20.61
N LEU A 162 15.28 -4.91 19.40
CA LEU A 162 16.48 -5.69 19.07
C LEU A 162 17.46 -4.87 18.23
N SER A 163 18.17 -3.96 18.88
CA SER A 163 19.46 -3.41 18.40
C SER A 163 20.34 -3.07 19.58
#